data_AF-T1ETN4-F1
#
_entry.id   AF-T1ETN4-F1
#
_cell.length_a   1.000
_cell.length_b   1.000
_cell.length_c   1.000
_cell.angle_alpha   90.00
_cell.angle_beta   90.00
_cell.angle_gamma   90.00
#
_symmetry.space_group_name_H-M   'P 1'
#
loop_
_entity.id
_entity.type
_entity.pdbx_description
1 polymer ?
#
loop_
_entity_poly.entity_id
_entity_poly.type
_entity_poly.pdbx_seq_one_letter_code
_entity_poly.pdbx_strand_id
1 'polypeptide(L)'
;MSTCLKNENDGGLDTNDRKFVGCFVDIKFMISGLCGGRQHCDVPIARINEKTSCYSYLKYYLEATYLCLKEEYCFSDSFLAKCESNEVVFIKEALFGRPKIGACLNSEKDSDLNMKDSKVVGCYADIRDIISGKCGGKQQCEIFVARIQEKTTCHSYLKHYLEASYVCLKGLE
;
A
#
# COMPACT_ATOMS: atom_id res chain seq x y z
N MET A 1 14.62 -1.84 -14.95
CA MET A 1 15.92 -2.42 -15.36
C MET A 1 16.77 -1.26 -15.82
N SER A 2 17.51 -0.64 -14.90
CA SER A 2 18.23 0.61 -15.17
C SER A 2 19.67 0.27 -15.54
N THR A 3 20.03 0.52 -16.80
CA THR A 3 21.38 0.33 -17.33
C THR A 3 22.26 1.50 -16.88
N CYS A 4 23.16 1.27 -15.93
CA CYS A 4 24.25 2.21 -15.68
C CYS A 4 25.29 2.08 -16.81
N LEU A 5 25.58 3.19 -17.47
CA LEU A 5 26.59 3.32 -18.52
C LEU A 5 27.94 2.82 -18.02
N LYS A 6 28.53 1.84 -18.71
CA LYS A 6 29.96 1.54 -18.60
C LYS A 6 30.71 2.64 -19.32
N ASN A 7 31.36 3.53 -18.58
CA ASN A 7 32.46 4.31 -19.13
C ASN A 7 33.75 3.53 -18.90
N GLU A 8 34.35 3.07 -20.00
CA GLU A 8 35.68 2.48 -20.01
C GLU A 8 36.72 3.60 -19.88
N ASN A 9 37.16 3.85 -18.65
CA ASN A 9 38.50 4.32 -18.27
C ASN A 9 38.45 4.76 -16.80
N ASP A 10 38.68 3.84 -15.86
CA ASP A 10 39.32 4.21 -14.60
C ASP A 10 39.98 3.00 -13.93
N GLY A 11 41.06 3.26 -13.21
CA GLY A 11 41.91 2.27 -12.55
C GLY A 11 41.13 1.27 -11.69
N GLY A 12 41.64 0.03 -11.63
CA GLY A 12 40.99 -1.13 -11.02
C GLY A 12 40.22 -0.82 -9.74
N LEU A 13 38.89 -0.89 -9.86
CA LEU A 13 37.96 -0.81 -8.75
C LEU A 13 38.20 -2.03 -7.85
N ASP A 14 38.81 -1.83 -6.67
CA ASP A 14 38.96 -2.90 -5.70
C ASP A 14 37.60 -3.19 -5.06
N THR A 15 36.93 -4.24 -5.55
CA THR A 15 35.64 -4.69 -5.02
C THR A 15 35.71 -5.19 -3.59
N ASN A 16 36.91 -5.35 -3.01
CA ASN A 16 37.09 -5.68 -1.59
C ASN A 16 37.07 -4.44 -0.68
N ASP A 17 37.13 -3.22 -1.21
CA ASP A 17 37.01 -2.02 -0.39
C ASP A 17 35.57 -1.88 0.13
N ARG A 18 35.42 -2.01 1.45
CA ARG A 18 34.13 -1.90 2.14
C ARG A 18 33.52 -0.50 2.08
N LYS A 19 34.30 0.52 1.69
CA LYS A 19 33.80 1.87 1.40
C LYS A 19 33.27 2.02 -0.03
N PHE A 20 33.53 1.02 -0.87
CA PHE A 20 33.04 0.91 -2.24
C PHE A 20 31.85 -0.05 -2.34
N VAL A 21 31.98 -1.29 -1.83
CA VAL A 21 30.90 -2.30 -1.78
C VAL A 21 30.59 -2.67 -0.33
N GLY A 22 29.31 -2.67 0.05
CA GLY A 22 28.86 -3.05 1.40
C GLY A 22 28.84 -1.89 2.41
N CYS A 23 29.09 -0.66 1.97
CA CYS A 23 28.75 0.54 2.73
C CYS A 23 27.29 0.93 2.44
N PHE A 24 26.52 1.21 3.49
CA PHE A 24 25.15 1.70 3.37
C PHE A 24 24.75 2.41 4.67
N VAL A 25 23.64 3.13 4.61
CA VAL A 25 22.94 3.63 5.79
C VAL A 25 21.47 3.22 5.66
N ASP A 26 20.91 2.66 6.72
CA ASP A 26 19.49 2.36 6.75
C ASP A 26 18.71 3.63 7.07
N ILE A 27 17.96 4.11 6.07
CA ILE A 27 17.11 5.30 6.17
C ILE A 27 15.62 4.95 6.17
N LYS A 28 15.27 3.69 6.49
CA LYS A 28 13.90 3.19 6.47
C LYS A 28 12.90 4.09 7.19
N PHE A 29 13.23 4.60 8.37
CA PHE A 29 12.35 5.47 9.15
C PHE A 29 12.10 6.82 8.47
N MET A 30 13.15 7.43 7.88
CA MET A 30 13.02 8.66 7.11
C MET A 30 12.10 8.44 5.90
N ILE A 31 12.34 7.39 5.11
CA ILE A 31 11.54 7.08 3.92
C ILE A 31 10.11 6.72 4.30
N SER A 32 9.91 6.00 5.39
CA SER A 32 8.58 5.64 5.91
C SER A 32 7.81 6.87 6.38
N GLY A 33 8.47 7.84 7.02
CA GLY A 33 7.83 9.12 7.37
C GLY A 33 7.44 9.96 6.16
N LEU A 34 8.21 9.87 5.06
CA LEU A 34 7.91 10.57 3.82
C LEU A 34 6.81 9.89 3.00
N CYS A 35 6.86 8.57 2.85
CA CYS A 35 6.03 7.84 1.89
C CYS A 35 4.96 6.94 2.52
N GLY A 36 5.05 6.65 3.82
CA GLY A 36 4.10 5.78 4.51
C GLY A 36 2.67 6.31 4.38
N GLY A 37 1.75 5.44 3.95
CA GLY A 37 0.33 5.78 3.79
C GLY A 37 0.00 6.70 2.60
N ARG A 38 0.97 7.03 1.74
CA ARG A 38 0.72 7.86 0.55
C ARG A 38 0.47 7.01 -0.69
N GLN A 39 -0.46 7.44 -1.53
CA GLN A 39 -0.68 6.85 -2.86
C GLN A 39 0.43 7.23 -3.85
N HIS A 40 1.02 8.41 -3.69
CA HIS A 40 2.15 8.92 -4.48
C HIS A 40 3.23 9.49 -3.55
N CYS A 41 4.51 9.21 -3.83
CA CYS A 41 5.63 9.73 -3.04
C CYS A 41 6.84 10.00 -3.92
N ASP A 42 7.37 11.23 -3.85
CA ASP A 42 8.59 11.64 -4.52
C ASP A 42 9.72 11.86 -3.49
N VAL A 43 10.86 11.18 -3.67
CA VAL A 43 12.03 11.32 -2.79
C VAL A 43 13.22 11.81 -3.61
N PRO A 44 13.64 13.08 -3.47
CA PRO A 44 14.83 13.59 -4.14
C PRO A 44 16.10 13.05 -3.47
N ILE A 45 16.74 12.05 -4.08
CA ILE A 45 17.92 11.36 -3.52
C ILE A 45 19.06 12.33 -3.19
N ALA A 46 19.25 13.36 -4.03
CA ALA A 46 20.25 14.40 -3.82
C ALA A 46 20.07 15.22 -2.52
N ARG A 47 18.90 15.15 -1.87
CA ARG A 47 18.61 15.85 -0.61
C ARG A 47 18.79 14.98 0.63
N ILE A 48 19.14 13.70 0.47
CA ILE A 48 19.36 12.79 1.59
C ILE A 48 20.75 13.06 2.18
N ASN A 49 20.79 13.76 3.32
CA ASN A 49 22.03 14.19 3.97
C ASN A 49 22.45 13.26 5.12
N GLU A 50 22.38 11.95 4.89
CA GLU A 50 22.75 10.96 5.90
C GLU A 50 24.25 10.64 5.88
N LYS A 51 24.80 10.42 7.07
CA LYS A 51 26.19 10.01 7.23
C LYS A 51 26.30 8.52 6.89
N THR A 52 27.23 8.19 6.01
CA THR A 52 27.48 6.81 5.57
C THR A 52 28.99 6.56 5.60
N SER A 53 29.38 5.29 5.72
CA SER A 53 30.79 4.89 5.62
C SER A 53 31.32 4.90 4.18
N CYS A 54 30.45 5.11 3.18
CA CYS A 54 30.83 5.19 1.78
C CYS A 54 31.66 6.43 1.48
N TYR A 55 32.42 6.36 0.39
CA TYR A 55 32.95 7.56 -0.21
C TYR A 55 31.83 8.54 -0.61
N SER A 56 32.11 9.83 -0.46
CA SER A 56 31.15 10.91 -0.73
C SER A 56 30.64 10.91 -2.17
N TYR A 57 31.48 10.49 -3.12
CA TYR A 57 31.14 10.35 -4.55
C TYR A 57 30.41 9.03 -4.87
N LEU A 58 29.96 8.24 -3.89
CA LEU A 58 29.17 7.03 -4.13
C LEU A 58 27.73 7.15 -3.61
N LYS A 59 27.35 8.30 -3.05
CA LYS A 59 26.01 8.56 -2.49
C LYS A 59 24.98 8.90 -3.59
N TYR A 60 24.77 8.01 -4.56
CA TYR A 60 23.99 8.35 -5.76
C TYR A 60 22.71 7.55 -5.99
N TYR A 61 22.42 6.54 -5.17
CA TYR A 61 21.20 5.77 -5.36
C TYR A 61 20.57 5.35 -4.04
N LEU A 62 19.24 5.16 -4.10
CA LEU A 62 18.43 4.61 -3.03
C LEU A 62 17.94 3.25 -3.49
N GLU A 63 18.21 2.24 -2.67
CA GLU A 63 17.55 0.95 -2.77
C GLU A 63 16.36 0.93 -1.81
N ALA A 64 15.16 0.72 -2.34
CA ALA A 64 13.94 0.70 -1.56
C ALA A 64 13.02 -0.42 -2.04
N THR A 65 12.48 -1.15 -1.07
CA THR A 65 11.39 -2.11 -1.28
C THR A 65 10.17 -1.57 -0.56
N TYR A 66 9.04 -1.51 -1.26
CA TYR A 66 7.78 -1.03 -0.71
C TYR A 66 6.64 -1.98 -1.07
N LEU A 67 5.55 -1.87 -0.32
CA LEU A 67 4.33 -2.62 -0.54
C LEU A 67 3.15 -1.65 -0.61
N CYS A 68 2.33 -1.76 -1.65
CA CYS A 68 1.03 -1.11 -1.70
C CYS A 68 0.05 -1.98 -0.91
N LEU A 69 -0.21 -1.61 0.34
CA LEU A 69 -1.25 -2.23 1.14
C LEU A 69 -2.60 -1.66 0.74
N LYS A 70 -3.55 -2.56 0.45
CA LYS A 70 -4.96 -2.19 0.36
C LYS A 70 -5.46 -1.95 1.78
N GLU A 71 -6.23 -0.89 1.96
CA GLU A 71 -6.81 -0.59 3.27
C GLU A 71 -7.90 -1.60 3.60
N GLU A 72 -7.84 -2.09 4.83
CA GLU A 72 -8.82 -3.00 5.41
C GLU A 72 -9.70 -2.19 6.35
N TYR A 73 -11.01 -2.35 6.20
CA TYR A 73 -12.00 -1.67 7.02
C TYR A 73 -12.84 -2.73 7.73
N CYS A 74 -12.80 -2.71 9.05
CA CYS A 74 -13.53 -3.61 9.92
C CYS A 74 -15.00 -3.16 10.04
N PHE A 75 -15.82 -3.96 10.74
CA PHE A 75 -17.25 -3.70 10.92
C PHE A 75 -17.58 -2.26 11.34
N SER A 76 -16.80 -1.69 12.26
CA SER A 76 -16.98 -0.35 12.84
C SER A 76 -16.33 0.77 12.05
N ASP A 77 -15.71 0.49 10.91
CA ASP A 77 -14.92 1.47 10.18
C ASP A 77 -15.74 2.09 9.02
N SER A 78 -15.28 3.25 8.56
CA SER A 78 -15.76 3.90 7.34
C SER A 78 -14.66 3.88 6.29
N PHE A 79 -14.98 3.39 5.09
CA PHE A 79 -14.18 3.66 3.90
C PHE A 79 -14.33 5.14 3.53
N LEU A 80 -13.21 5.87 3.45
CA LEU A 80 -13.19 7.29 3.07
C LEU A 80 -12.30 7.48 1.84
N ALA A 81 -12.91 7.88 0.73
CA ALA A 81 -12.19 8.30 -0.46
C ALA A 81 -12.24 9.82 -0.60
N LYS A 82 -11.09 10.45 -0.86
CA LYS A 82 -10.98 11.90 -1.06
C LYS A 82 -9.93 12.21 -2.11
N CYS A 83 -10.31 13.03 -3.08
CA CYS A 83 -9.44 13.54 -4.14
C CYS A 83 -9.30 15.06 -4.07
N GLU A 84 -8.27 15.58 -4.73
CA GLU A 84 -8.03 17.02 -4.83
C GLU A 84 -9.07 17.71 -5.72
N SER A 85 -9.05 19.05 -5.74
CA SER A 85 -9.86 19.84 -6.66
C SER A 85 -9.53 19.46 -8.11
N ASN A 86 -10.56 19.21 -8.93
CA ASN A 86 -10.50 18.74 -10.33
C ASN A 86 -10.20 17.25 -10.52
N GLU A 87 -10.23 16.47 -9.44
CA GLU A 87 -10.11 15.02 -9.49
C GLU A 87 -11.39 14.34 -8.99
N VAL A 88 -11.64 13.15 -9.52
CA VAL A 88 -12.76 12.32 -9.13
C VAL A 88 -12.29 10.94 -8.67
N VAL A 89 -12.99 10.39 -7.69
CA VAL A 89 -12.78 9.05 -7.17
C VAL A 89 -13.12 8.03 -8.24
N PHE A 90 -12.17 7.14 -8.51
CA PHE A 90 -12.36 5.92 -9.29
C PHE A 90 -12.02 4.72 -8.41
N ILE A 91 -13.00 3.86 -8.17
CA ILE A 91 -12.82 2.67 -7.34
C ILE A 91 -12.12 1.60 -8.16
N LYS A 92 -10.92 1.21 -7.73
CA LYS A 92 -10.10 0.21 -8.42
C LYS A 92 -10.54 -1.20 -8.04
N GLU A 93 -10.83 -1.41 -6.75
CA GLU A 93 -11.21 -2.70 -6.19
C GLU A 93 -12.02 -2.51 -4.91
N ALA A 94 -12.99 -3.39 -4.67
CA ALA A 94 -13.68 -3.49 -3.39
C ALA A 94 -14.15 -4.93 -3.14
N LEU A 95 -13.53 -5.60 -2.18
CA LEU A 95 -13.86 -6.96 -1.78
C LEU A 95 -14.53 -6.93 -0.40
N PHE A 96 -15.74 -7.47 -0.30
CA PHE A 96 -16.50 -7.55 0.94
C PHE A 96 -16.54 -9.00 1.45
N GLY A 97 -16.13 -9.24 2.67
CA GLY A 97 -15.93 -10.59 3.24
C GLY A 97 -14.55 -10.71 3.87
N ARG A 98 -13.93 -11.88 3.92
CA ARG A 98 -12.58 -12.09 4.47
C ARG A 98 -11.69 -12.82 3.47
N PRO A 99 -11.10 -12.14 2.46
CA PRO A 99 -10.21 -12.78 1.50
C PRO A 99 -8.92 -13.31 2.15
N LYS A 100 -8.46 -12.70 3.24
CA LYS A 100 -7.22 -13.01 3.93
C LYS A 100 -7.32 -12.77 5.44
N ILE A 101 -6.33 -13.26 6.18
CA ILE A 101 -6.13 -12.89 7.59
C ILE A 101 -5.52 -11.49 7.62
N GLY A 102 -6.12 -10.60 8.42
CA GLY A 102 -5.78 -9.19 8.46
C GLY A 102 -6.11 -8.53 9.81
N ALA A 103 -6.14 -7.20 9.84
CA ALA A 103 -6.23 -6.41 11.07
C ALA A 103 -7.55 -6.59 11.83
N CYS A 104 -8.61 -7.00 11.13
CA CYS A 104 -9.96 -7.16 11.69
C CYS A 104 -10.20 -8.50 12.38
N LEU A 105 -9.17 -9.31 12.58
CA LEU A 105 -9.19 -10.50 13.42
C LEU A 105 -8.25 -10.26 14.60
N ASN A 106 -8.80 -10.26 15.81
CA ASN A 106 -8.00 -10.08 17.01
C ASN A 106 -7.69 -11.45 17.63
N SER A 107 -6.40 -11.80 17.69
CA SER A 107 -5.93 -13.13 18.09
C SER A 107 -6.43 -13.62 19.45
N GLU A 108 -6.82 -12.72 20.35
CA GLU A 108 -7.35 -13.08 21.68
C GLU A 108 -8.86 -13.39 21.68
N LYS A 109 -9.64 -12.83 20.74
CA LYS A 109 -11.10 -13.04 20.67
C LYS A 109 -11.50 -14.07 19.61
N ASP A 110 -10.63 -14.23 18.61
CA ASP A 110 -10.88 -15.06 17.44
C ASP A 110 -10.06 -16.37 17.48
N SER A 111 -9.46 -16.71 18.63
CA SER A 111 -8.67 -17.93 18.84
C SER A 111 -9.43 -19.23 18.59
N ASP A 112 -10.76 -19.18 18.72
CA ASP A 112 -11.65 -20.33 18.52
C ASP A 112 -12.08 -20.50 17.06
N LEU A 113 -11.76 -19.54 16.18
CA LEU A 113 -12.11 -19.61 14.78
C LEU A 113 -11.18 -20.57 14.04
N ASN A 114 -11.77 -21.53 13.31
CA ASN A 114 -11.02 -22.42 12.45
C ASN A 114 -10.51 -21.66 11.21
N MET A 115 -9.28 -21.14 11.27
CA MET A 115 -8.62 -20.41 10.17
C MET A 115 -8.44 -21.24 8.88
N LYS A 116 -8.64 -22.57 8.93
CA LYS A 116 -8.64 -23.43 7.73
C LYS A 116 -10.02 -23.53 7.07
N ASP A 117 -11.07 -23.03 7.70
CA ASP A 117 -12.40 -22.98 7.11
C ASP A 117 -12.48 -21.84 6.08
N SER A 118 -12.75 -22.22 4.83
CA SER A 118 -12.97 -21.31 3.70
C SER A 118 -14.07 -20.27 3.92
N LYS A 119 -15.01 -20.51 4.84
CA LYS A 119 -16.09 -19.58 5.22
C LYS A 119 -15.69 -18.61 6.34
N VAL A 120 -14.52 -18.82 6.93
CA VAL A 120 -13.89 -17.93 7.91
C VAL A 120 -12.82 -17.07 7.22
N VAL A 121 -11.93 -17.67 6.43
CA VAL A 121 -10.90 -16.97 5.64
C VAL A 121 -10.91 -17.48 4.20
N GLY A 122 -10.74 -16.60 3.22
CA GLY A 122 -10.81 -16.90 1.78
C GLY A 122 -12.18 -16.70 1.15
N CYS A 123 -13.19 -16.28 1.92
CA CYS A 123 -14.53 -15.97 1.45
C CYS A 123 -14.69 -14.48 1.16
N TYR A 124 -15.33 -14.08 0.06
CA TYR A 124 -15.65 -12.69 -0.23
C TYR A 124 -16.64 -12.58 -1.39
N ALA A 125 -17.13 -11.37 -1.61
CA ALA A 125 -17.80 -10.94 -2.83
C ALA A 125 -17.07 -9.72 -3.39
N ASP A 126 -16.85 -9.68 -4.70
CA ASP A 126 -16.43 -8.46 -5.37
C ASP A 126 -17.65 -7.53 -5.46
N ILE A 127 -17.54 -6.38 -4.79
CA ILE A 127 -18.58 -5.35 -4.73
C ILE A 127 -18.09 -4.03 -5.34
N ARG A 128 -17.02 -4.07 -6.15
CA ARG A 128 -16.43 -2.89 -6.80
C ARG A 128 -17.49 -2.05 -7.50
N ASP A 129 -18.39 -2.66 -8.25
CA ASP A 129 -19.37 -1.92 -9.05
C ASP A 129 -20.43 -1.24 -8.16
N ILE A 130 -20.77 -1.83 -7.01
CA ILE A 130 -21.67 -1.24 -6.01
C ILE A 130 -21.04 -0.03 -5.33
N ILE A 131 -19.77 -0.16 -4.94
CA ILE A 131 -19.01 0.94 -4.33
C ILE A 131 -18.74 2.04 -5.36
N SER A 132 -18.45 1.67 -6.62
CA SER A 132 -18.31 2.59 -7.75
C SER A 132 -19.61 3.35 -8.02
N GLY A 133 -20.77 2.69 -8.01
CA GLY A 133 -22.05 3.37 -8.17
C GLY A 133 -22.33 4.41 -7.06
N LYS A 134 -21.77 4.22 -5.87
CA LYS A 134 -21.93 5.15 -4.73
C LYS A 134 -20.89 6.27 -4.71
N CYS A 135 -19.65 5.97 -5.09
CA CYS A 135 -18.50 6.86 -4.93
C CYS A 135 -17.90 7.38 -6.24
N GLY A 136 -18.04 6.63 -7.32
CA GLY A 136 -17.44 6.93 -8.61
C GLY A 136 -17.86 8.31 -9.12
N GLY A 137 -16.88 9.07 -9.63
CA GLY A 137 -17.12 10.41 -10.16
C GLY A 137 -17.28 11.51 -9.10
N LYS A 138 -17.29 11.18 -7.80
CA LYS A 138 -17.33 12.16 -6.71
C LYS A 138 -15.93 12.57 -6.29
N GLN A 139 -15.76 13.79 -5.79
CA GLN A 139 -14.50 14.22 -5.19
C GLN A 139 -14.26 13.56 -3.81
N GLN A 140 -15.33 13.32 -3.05
CA GLN A 140 -15.29 12.68 -1.74
C GLN A 140 -16.42 11.66 -1.60
N CYS A 141 -16.14 10.54 -0.94
CA CYS A 141 -17.12 9.51 -0.62
C CYS A 141 -16.82 8.87 0.73
N GLU A 142 -17.87 8.55 1.50
CA GLU A 142 -17.77 7.79 2.74
C GLU A 142 -18.75 6.61 2.71
N ILE A 143 -18.29 5.41 3.09
CA ILE A 143 -19.12 4.21 3.22
C ILE A 143 -18.82 3.53 4.56
N PHE A 144 -19.82 3.50 5.43
CA PHE A 144 -19.76 2.76 6.68
C PHE A 144 -19.91 1.25 6.43
N VAL A 145 -18.93 0.44 6.85
CA VAL A 145 -18.86 -1.00 6.52
C VAL A 145 -20.08 -1.77 7.03
N ALA A 146 -20.57 -1.45 8.23
CA ALA A 146 -21.76 -2.08 8.78
C ALA A 146 -23.04 -1.86 7.94
N ARG A 147 -23.08 -0.84 7.07
CA ARG A 147 -24.23 -0.55 6.19
C ARG A 147 -24.17 -1.29 4.86
N ILE A 148 -23.12 -2.06 4.59
CA ILE A 148 -23.03 -2.88 3.39
C ILE A 148 -23.92 -4.11 3.56
N GLN A 149 -24.93 -4.25 2.69
CA GLN A 149 -25.93 -5.33 2.77
C GLN A 149 -25.65 -6.49 1.81
N GLU A 150 -24.44 -6.54 1.25
CA GLU A 150 -24.07 -7.54 0.26
C GLU A 150 -23.92 -8.94 0.86
N LYS A 151 -24.26 -9.94 0.04
CA LYS A 151 -24.08 -11.35 0.40
C LYS A 151 -22.67 -11.78 0.06
N THR A 152 -22.10 -12.60 0.93
CA THR A 152 -20.79 -13.21 0.73
C THR A 152 -20.88 -14.70 1.06
N THR A 153 -19.87 -15.47 0.68
CA THR A 153 -19.75 -16.87 1.08
C THR A 153 -19.29 -17.05 2.53
N CYS A 154 -18.97 -15.96 3.22
CA CYS A 154 -18.55 -15.99 4.62
C CYS A 154 -19.71 -16.32 5.56
N HIS A 155 -19.37 -16.77 6.76
CA HIS A 155 -20.34 -16.77 7.86
C HIS A 155 -20.90 -15.37 8.11
N SER A 156 -22.19 -15.28 8.44
CA SER A 156 -22.91 -14.01 8.60
C SER A 156 -22.30 -13.08 9.65
N TYR A 157 -21.73 -13.64 10.73
CA TYR A 157 -21.05 -12.89 11.79
C TYR A 157 -19.63 -12.44 11.40
N LEU A 158 -19.10 -12.93 10.27
CA LEU A 158 -17.74 -12.66 9.80
C LEU A 158 -17.68 -11.86 8.50
N LYS A 159 -18.81 -11.61 7.84
CA LYS A 159 -18.82 -10.97 6.52
C LYS A 159 -18.43 -9.48 6.51
N HIS A 160 -18.53 -8.80 7.66
CA HIS A 160 -18.34 -7.36 7.75
C HIS A 160 -16.87 -6.97 7.82
N TYR A 161 -16.23 -7.07 6.67
CA TYR A 161 -14.88 -6.62 6.37
C TYR A 161 -14.87 -6.16 4.93
N LEU A 162 -14.21 -5.04 4.69
CA LEU A 162 -14.05 -4.47 3.35
C LEU A 162 -12.56 -4.27 3.09
N GLU A 163 -12.07 -4.81 2.00
CA GLU A 163 -10.77 -4.46 1.44
C GLU A 163 -11.03 -3.64 0.18
N ALA A 164 -10.67 -2.36 0.18
CA ALA A 164 -10.99 -1.45 -0.91
C ALA A 164 -9.80 -0.58 -1.30
N SER A 165 -9.77 -0.19 -2.57
CA SER A 165 -8.80 0.77 -3.08
C SER A 165 -9.43 1.67 -4.14
N TYR A 166 -8.98 2.92 -4.16
CA TYR A 166 -9.40 3.92 -5.14
C TYR A 166 -8.19 4.70 -5.65
N VAL A 167 -8.36 5.34 -6.79
CA VAL A 167 -7.43 6.31 -7.35
C VAL A 167 -8.19 7.58 -7.70
N CYS A 168 -7.47 8.68 -7.79
CA CYS A 168 -8.00 9.96 -8.24
C CYS A 168 -7.70 10.14 -9.72
N LEU A 169 -8.74 10.36 -10.52
CA LEU A 169 -8.62 10.65 -11.95
C LEU A 169 -8.91 12.13 -12.19
N LYS A 170 -8.05 12.80 -12.95
CA LYS A 170 -8.34 14.16 -13.42
C LYS A 170 -9.46 14.12 -14.46
N GLY A 171 -10.38 15.08 -14.37
CA GLY A 171 -11.31 15.32 -15.47
C GLY A 171 -10.53 15.70 -16.74
N LEU A 172 -10.85 15.07 -17.87
CA LEU A 172 -10.43 15.58 -19.17
C LEU A 172 -11.23 16.87 -19.42
N GLU A 173 -10.54 18.01 -19.38
CA GLU A 173 -11.04 19.27 -19.95
C GLU A 173 -10.96 19.25 -21.49
#